data_AF-A0A9W8AWW0-F1
#
_entry.id   AF-A0A9W8AWW0-F1
#
_cell.length_a   1.000
_cell.length_b   1.000
_cell.length_c   1.000
_cell.angle_alpha   90.00
_cell.angle_beta   90.00
_cell.angle_gamma   90.00
#
_symmetry.space_group_name_H-M   'P 1'
#
loop_
_entity.id
_entity.type
_entity.pdbx_description
1 polymer ?
#
loop_
_entity_poly.entity_id
_entity_poly.type
_entity_poly.pdbx_seq_one_letter_code
_entity_poly.pdbx_strand_id
1 'polypeptide(L)'
;TDRQLKEARLPSSRTSRLFHYGSLAAGLGWGALQETVKRATGLSTTQGPVFINEANADRLVAKLSQMRGAALKLGQMLSIQDNHAFTKELSRILVRVQNSANYMPPRQMTKAMVVELGPAWREQPRLVAFDDVPFAAASIGQVHAAIVDLAQDLGLSAFDHQRLVHRAARLPPQAKVVGQSAAAPNPTEPTDHWLPVAVKVQYPGVADSISNDLDQLKSLLVVSSFLPKGLYLDKTIAAARRELAWETDYQREAECIHQFQALLRDDPDFVVPTVIPALSSHRVLTTERLYGYHLASVAEMDQPTRDWVRTC
;
A
#
# COMPACT_ATOMS: atom_id res chain seq x y z
N THR A 1 14.91 -2.84 -11.07
CA THR A 1 15.87 -2.98 -9.94
C THR A 1 15.16 -3.71 -8.82
N ASP A 2 15.75 -4.80 -8.34
CA ASP A 2 15.13 -5.73 -7.40
C ASP A 2 14.66 -5.02 -6.12
N ARG A 3 13.35 -5.14 -5.82
CA ARG A 3 12.65 -4.36 -4.79
C ARG A 3 12.89 -5.00 -3.42
N GLN A 4 14.05 -4.75 -2.80
CA GLN A 4 14.30 -5.20 -1.43
C GLN A 4 13.43 -4.41 -0.45
N LEU A 5 12.27 -4.96 -0.10
CA LEU A 5 11.44 -4.47 0.99
C LEU A 5 12.24 -4.64 2.30
N LYS A 6 12.40 -3.56 3.07
CA LYS A 6 13.08 -3.60 4.38
C LYS A 6 12.04 -3.68 5.49
N GLU A 7 12.36 -4.42 6.56
CA GLU A 7 11.47 -4.53 7.73
C GLU A 7 11.51 -3.23 8.56
N ALA A 8 10.35 -2.71 8.97
CA ALA A 8 10.30 -1.61 9.94
C ALA A 8 9.09 -1.73 10.87
N ARG A 9 9.32 -1.69 12.19
CA ARG A 9 8.24 -1.68 13.19
C ARG A 9 7.33 -0.48 12.97
N LEU A 10 6.03 -0.76 12.85
CA LEU A 10 5.01 0.28 12.71
C LEU A 10 4.48 0.70 14.09
N PRO A 11 4.36 2.01 14.35
CA PRO A 11 3.78 2.51 15.60
C PRO A 11 2.27 2.22 15.62
N SER A 12 1.87 1.36 16.55
CA SER A 12 0.50 0.87 16.69
C SER A 12 -0.39 1.74 17.60
N SER A 13 0.19 2.69 18.35
CA SER A 13 -0.55 3.49 19.35
C SER A 13 -0.48 5.00 19.10
N ARG A 14 -1.56 5.71 19.46
CA ARG A 14 -1.72 7.18 19.30
C ARG A 14 -0.62 7.97 20.03
N THR A 15 -0.19 7.50 21.21
CA THR A 15 0.84 8.16 22.04
C THR A 15 2.26 7.91 21.53
N SER A 16 2.55 6.71 21.01
CA SER A 16 3.83 6.39 20.38
C SER A 16 4.07 7.28 19.16
N ARG A 17 3.01 7.58 18.40
CA ARG A 17 3.07 8.54 17.29
C ARG A 17 3.38 9.95 17.78
N LEU A 18 2.68 10.47 18.78
CA LEU A 18 2.88 11.84 19.31
C LEU A 18 4.34 12.12 19.74
N PHE A 19 4.97 11.20 20.48
CA PHE A 19 6.36 11.35 20.92
C PHE A 19 7.38 11.37 19.76
N HIS A 20 7.12 10.64 18.67
CA HIS A 20 8.00 10.59 17.50
C HIS A 20 7.96 11.85 16.62
N TYR A 21 6.97 12.72 16.81
CA TYR A 21 6.77 13.93 16.00
C TYR A 21 7.07 15.24 16.76
N GLY A 22 6.99 15.26 18.09
CA GLY A 22 7.43 16.41 18.89
C GLY A 22 8.91 16.80 18.66
N SER A 23 9.75 15.83 18.32
CA SER A 23 11.17 16.06 18.01
C SER A 23 11.43 16.80 16.68
N LEU A 24 10.46 16.83 15.75
CA LEU A 24 10.60 17.56 14.48
C LEU A 24 10.30 19.03 14.57
N ALA A 25 9.24 19.40 15.29
CA ALA A 25 8.98 20.80 15.58
C ALA A 25 10.19 21.42 16.31
N ALA A 26 10.78 20.67 17.24
CA ALA A 26 12.03 21.05 17.91
C ALA A 26 13.22 21.15 16.94
N GLY A 27 13.43 20.15 16.07
CA GLY A 27 14.56 20.11 15.13
C GLY A 27 14.49 21.13 13.99
N LEU A 28 13.29 21.40 13.45
CA LEU A 28 13.06 22.45 12.45
C LEU A 28 13.10 23.84 13.09
N GLY A 29 12.58 23.98 14.32
CA GLY A 29 12.68 25.23 15.10
C GLY A 29 14.13 25.58 15.47
N TRP A 30 14.95 24.59 15.81
CA TRP A 30 16.38 24.78 16.09
C TRP A 30 17.17 25.21 14.85
N GLY A 31 16.91 24.59 13.69
CA GLY A 31 17.56 24.95 12.42
C GLY A 31 17.18 26.35 11.94
N ALA A 32 15.91 26.75 12.09
CA ALA A 32 15.46 28.09 11.76
C ALA A 32 16.13 29.15 12.65
N LEU A 33 16.20 28.90 13.97
CA LEU A 33 16.90 29.76 14.93
C LEU A 33 18.38 29.93 14.57
N GLN A 34 19.07 28.83 14.27
CA GLN A 34 20.49 28.86 13.91
C GLN A 34 20.76 29.68 12.63
N GLU A 35 19.90 29.56 11.62
CA GLU A 35 20.05 30.30 10.36
C GLU A 35 19.68 31.79 10.54
N THR A 36 18.70 32.14 11.39
CA THR A 36 18.47 33.53 11.79
C THR A 36 19.66 34.13 12.54
N VAL A 37 20.30 33.37 13.43
CA VAL A 37 21.53 33.82 14.12
C VAL A 37 22.66 34.00 13.11
N LYS A 38 22.88 33.05 12.20
CA LYS A 38 23.92 33.15 11.17
C LYS A 38 23.71 34.32 10.20
N ARG A 39 22.45 34.64 9.86
CA ARG A 39 22.10 35.83 9.06
C ARG A 39 22.34 37.12 9.82
N ALA A 40 21.96 37.17 11.11
CA ALA A 40 22.24 38.32 11.96
C ALA A 40 23.74 38.57 12.15
N THR A 41 24.58 37.52 12.08
CA THR A 41 26.04 37.61 12.14
C THR A 41 26.72 37.76 10.77
N GLY A 42 25.98 37.83 9.66
CA GLY A 42 26.54 38.03 8.31
C GLY A 42 27.30 36.83 7.73
N LEU A 43 27.13 35.62 8.26
CA LEU A 43 27.89 34.42 7.90
C LEU A 43 27.24 33.57 6.77
N SER A 44 26.16 34.04 6.13
CA SER A 44 25.41 33.25 5.13
C SER A 44 24.94 34.13 3.96
N THR A 45 25.23 33.72 2.71
CA THR A 45 24.94 34.44 1.45
C THR A 45 23.82 33.76 0.63
N THR A 46 22.96 32.95 1.24
CA THR A 46 21.94 32.17 0.50
C THR A 46 20.56 32.83 0.56
N GLN A 47 20.09 33.39 -0.56
CA GLN A 47 18.79 34.07 -0.71
C GLN A 47 17.61 33.10 -0.98
N GLY A 48 17.43 32.08 -0.14
CA GLY A 48 16.31 31.12 -0.22
C GLY A 48 15.41 31.11 1.03
N PRO A 49 14.21 30.51 0.98
CA PRO A 49 13.38 30.28 2.16
C PRO A 49 14.18 29.52 3.22
N VAL A 50 14.17 30.01 4.47
CA VAL A 50 14.96 29.53 5.63
C VAL A 50 14.81 28.02 5.91
N PHE A 51 13.79 27.37 5.34
CA PHE A 51 13.38 26.01 5.70
C PHE A 51 13.79 24.91 4.72
N ILE A 52 14.23 25.24 3.49
CA ILE A 52 14.53 24.24 2.45
C ILE A 52 16.04 24.17 2.24
N ASN A 53 16.71 23.36 3.07
CA ASN A 53 18.04 22.82 2.79
C ASN A 53 17.88 21.33 2.45
N GLU A 54 18.76 20.77 1.62
CA GLU A 54 18.77 19.37 1.17
C GLU A 54 18.67 18.40 2.38
N ALA A 55 19.32 18.73 3.50
CA ALA A 55 19.22 17.99 4.76
C ALA A 55 17.82 18.01 5.42
N ASN A 56 17.03 19.07 5.24
CA ASN A 56 15.66 19.15 5.75
C ASN A 56 14.68 18.41 4.81
N ALA A 57 14.96 18.38 3.50
CA ALA A 57 14.18 17.62 2.54
C ALA A 57 14.26 16.11 2.82
N ASP A 58 15.42 15.56 3.13
CA ASP A 58 15.55 14.13 3.49
C ASP A 58 14.86 13.79 4.81
N ARG A 59 14.86 14.69 5.80
CA ARG A 59 14.10 14.52 7.05
C ARG A 59 12.59 14.56 6.81
N LEU A 60 12.14 15.45 5.92
CA LEU A 60 10.75 15.54 5.48
C LEU A 60 10.31 14.25 4.78
N VAL A 61 11.12 13.76 3.83
CA VAL A 61 10.90 12.48 3.13
C VAL A 61 10.80 11.34 4.13
N ALA A 62 11.78 11.20 5.03
CA ALA A 62 11.81 10.13 6.02
C ALA A 62 10.55 10.10 6.90
N LYS A 63 9.92 11.26 7.13
CA LYS A 63 8.72 11.41 7.96
C LYS A 63 7.44 11.23 7.20
N LEU A 64 7.37 11.71 5.95
CA LEU A 64 6.29 11.37 5.02
C LEU A 64 6.24 9.86 4.77
N SER A 65 7.40 9.19 4.64
CA SER A 65 7.51 7.73 4.55
C SER A 65 6.99 6.98 5.78
N GLN A 66 6.93 7.62 6.95
CA GLN A 66 6.31 7.03 8.16
C GLN A 66 4.77 7.10 8.12
N MET A 67 4.20 8.02 7.34
CA MET A 67 2.76 8.30 7.24
C MET A 67 2.08 7.60 6.06
N ARG A 68 2.85 6.79 5.32
CA ARG A 68 2.47 5.85 4.25
C ARG A 68 1.16 6.17 3.54
N GLY A 69 0.04 5.56 3.95
CA GLY A 69 -1.25 5.70 3.29
C GLY A 69 -1.75 7.13 3.20
N ALA A 70 -1.59 7.91 4.27
CA ALA A 70 -1.98 9.32 4.28
C ALA A 70 -1.17 10.15 3.29
N ALA A 71 0.16 9.97 3.28
CA ALA A 71 1.05 10.70 2.36
C ALA A 71 0.87 10.24 0.90
N LEU A 72 0.71 8.94 0.67
CA LEU A 72 0.55 8.37 -0.67
C LEU A 72 -0.78 8.78 -1.30
N LYS A 73 -1.90 8.67 -0.56
CA LYS A 73 -3.22 9.07 -1.06
C LYS A 73 -3.29 10.57 -1.32
N LEU A 74 -2.71 11.39 -0.44
CA LEU A 74 -2.61 12.83 -0.71
C LEU A 74 -1.73 13.14 -1.92
N GLY A 75 -0.61 12.44 -2.09
CA GLY A 75 0.22 12.57 -3.29
C GLY A 75 -0.56 12.28 -4.57
N GLN A 76 -1.35 11.21 -4.59
CA GLN A 76 -2.22 10.85 -5.72
C GLN A 76 -3.29 11.92 -5.99
N MET A 77 -3.98 12.40 -4.94
CA MET A 77 -5.02 13.42 -5.07
C MET A 77 -4.48 14.76 -5.58
N LEU A 78 -3.30 15.14 -5.11
CA LEU A 78 -2.66 16.38 -5.53
C LEU A 78 -2.08 16.28 -6.94
N SER A 79 -1.63 15.09 -7.37
CA SER A 79 -1.19 14.85 -8.75
C SER A 79 -2.31 14.99 -9.78
N ILE A 80 -3.58 14.84 -9.38
CA ILE A 80 -4.75 15.00 -10.26
C ILE A 80 -5.10 16.49 -10.45
N GLN A 81 -4.67 17.36 -9.53
CA GLN A 81 -4.88 18.81 -9.67
C GLN A 81 -3.84 19.36 -10.65
N ASP A 82 -4.25 19.50 -11.90
CA ASP A 82 -3.48 19.93 -13.08
C ASP A 82 -2.99 21.40 -13.04
N ASN A 83 -2.69 21.92 -11.85
CA ASN A 83 -2.03 23.20 -11.72
C ASN A 83 -0.53 22.97 -11.81
N HIS A 84 0.14 23.79 -12.64
CA HIS A 84 1.57 23.87 -12.92
C HIS A 84 2.47 24.14 -11.68
N ALA A 85 1.96 23.86 -10.50
CA ALA A 85 2.53 24.16 -9.20
C ALA A 85 3.05 22.89 -8.47
N PHE A 86 2.89 21.70 -9.06
CA PHE A 86 3.59 20.50 -8.60
C PHE A 86 5.06 20.58 -9.04
N THR A 87 5.93 21.00 -8.13
CA THR A 87 7.35 21.11 -8.43
C THR A 87 7.92 19.72 -8.73
N LYS A 88 8.88 19.63 -9.67
CA LYS A 88 9.62 18.38 -9.99
C LYS A 88 10.27 17.74 -8.75
N GLU A 89 10.44 18.51 -7.69
CA GLU A 89 11.01 18.10 -6.41
C GLU A 89 9.96 17.42 -5.52
N LEU A 90 8.73 17.94 -5.43
CA LEU A 90 7.63 17.29 -4.73
C LEU A 90 7.26 15.94 -5.36
N SER A 91 7.25 15.85 -6.70
CA SER A 91 7.02 14.58 -7.40
C SER A 91 8.10 13.55 -7.05
N ARG A 92 9.38 13.95 -7.03
CA ARG A 92 10.49 13.06 -6.64
C ARG A 92 10.37 12.58 -5.20
N ILE A 93 9.96 13.46 -4.28
CA ILE A 93 9.74 13.12 -2.88
C ILE A 93 8.58 12.13 -2.73
N LEU A 94 7.45 12.36 -3.38
CA LEU A 94 6.30 11.45 -3.32
C LEU A 94 6.59 10.10 -3.95
N VAL A 95 7.35 10.06 -5.04
CA VAL A 95 7.86 8.80 -5.63
C VAL A 95 8.81 8.09 -4.67
N ARG A 96 9.72 8.81 -3.99
CA ARG A 96 10.57 8.22 -2.94
C ARG A 96 9.74 7.68 -1.78
N VAL A 97 8.71 8.38 -1.33
CA VAL A 97 7.78 7.94 -0.28
C VAL A 97 7.02 6.67 -0.71
N GLN A 98 6.55 6.61 -1.95
CA GLN A 98 5.91 5.43 -2.53
C GLN A 98 6.87 4.23 -2.62
N ASN A 99 8.14 4.49 -2.95
CA ASN A 99 9.17 3.45 -3.14
C ASN A 99 9.86 3.01 -1.84
N SER A 100 9.74 3.77 -0.76
CA SER A 100 10.37 3.48 0.55
C SER A 100 9.47 2.71 1.51
N ALA A 101 8.41 2.07 1.00
CA ALA A 101 7.48 1.29 1.78
C ALA A 101 8.17 0.05 2.39
N ASN A 102 8.65 0.21 3.63
CA ASN A 102 9.08 -0.90 4.48
C ASN A 102 7.86 -1.75 4.87
N TYR A 103 8.00 -3.07 5.00
CA TYR A 103 6.88 -3.93 5.36
C TYR A 103 6.79 -4.13 6.88
N MET A 104 5.60 -4.49 7.33
CA MET A 104 5.30 -4.82 8.72
C MET A 104 6.01 -6.14 9.12
N PRO A 105 6.67 -6.17 10.29
CA PRO A 105 7.26 -7.37 10.86
C PRO A 105 6.30 -8.58 10.91
N PRO A 106 6.79 -9.82 10.68
CA PRO A 106 5.96 -11.04 10.72
C PRO A 106 5.15 -11.22 12.00
N ARG A 107 5.65 -10.76 13.15
CA ARG A 107 4.94 -10.80 14.44
C ARG A 107 3.70 -9.91 14.46
N GLN A 108 3.79 -8.71 13.90
CA GLN A 108 2.65 -7.79 13.83
C GLN A 108 1.61 -8.30 12.83
N MET A 109 2.06 -8.89 11.71
CA MET A 109 1.18 -9.51 10.71
C MET A 109 0.44 -10.70 11.31
N THR A 110 1.16 -11.60 11.98
CA THR A 110 0.56 -12.76 12.64
C THR A 110 -0.46 -12.34 13.69
N LYS A 111 -0.20 -11.27 14.45
CA LYS A 111 -1.18 -10.73 15.40
C LYS A 111 -2.45 -10.24 14.69
N ALA A 112 -2.33 -9.54 13.57
CA ALA A 112 -3.48 -9.09 12.79
C ALA A 112 -4.28 -10.29 12.25
N MET A 113 -3.61 -11.29 11.68
CA MET A 113 -4.23 -12.50 11.17
C MET A 113 -4.94 -13.30 12.28
N VAL A 114 -4.35 -13.42 13.46
CA VAL A 114 -4.97 -14.11 14.61
C VAL A 114 -6.24 -13.41 15.08
N VAL A 115 -6.27 -12.07 15.08
CA VAL A 115 -7.46 -11.30 15.46
C VAL A 115 -8.59 -11.49 14.46
N GLU A 116 -8.27 -11.58 13.18
CA GLU A 116 -9.26 -11.54 12.10
C GLU A 116 -9.72 -12.93 11.64
N LEU A 117 -8.81 -13.90 11.61
CA LEU A 117 -9.06 -15.29 11.13
C LEU A 117 -8.93 -16.34 12.24
N GLY A 118 -8.63 -15.93 13.47
CA GLY A 118 -8.50 -16.81 14.64
C GLY A 118 -7.07 -17.36 14.87
N PRO A 119 -6.80 -17.94 16.05
CA PRO A 119 -5.46 -18.37 16.46
C PRO A 119 -4.86 -19.46 15.56
N ALA A 120 -5.70 -20.35 15.02
CA ALA A 120 -5.30 -21.48 14.17
C ALA A 120 -5.39 -21.16 12.67
N TRP A 121 -5.33 -19.88 12.26
CA TRP A 121 -5.52 -19.50 10.85
C TRP A 121 -4.55 -20.18 9.88
N ARG A 122 -3.32 -20.50 10.31
CA ARG A 122 -2.33 -21.24 9.53
C ARG A 122 -2.61 -22.74 9.39
N GLU A 123 -3.39 -23.29 10.31
CA GLU A 123 -3.68 -24.73 10.38
C GLU A 123 -5.05 -25.04 9.74
N GLN A 124 -5.71 -24.05 9.17
CA GLN A 124 -6.99 -24.26 8.49
C GLN A 124 -6.77 -25.12 7.24
N PRO A 125 -7.61 -26.14 6.97
CA PRO A 125 -7.45 -27.04 5.83
C PRO A 125 -7.52 -26.30 4.48
N ARG A 126 -8.17 -25.12 4.46
CA ARG A 126 -8.33 -24.29 3.27
C ARG A 126 -7.08 -23.49 2.89
N LEU A 127 -6.11 -23.34 3.79
CA LEU A 127 -4.87 -22.59 3.55
C LEU A 127 -3.68 -23.56 3.49
N VAL A 128 -3.18 -23.80 2.28
CA VAL A 128 -2.10 -24.76 2.03
C VAL A 128 -0.73 -24.17 2.35
N ALA A 129 -0.49 -22.93 1.93
CA ALA A 129 0.78 -22.24 2.13
C ALA A 129 0.57 -20.72 2.25
N PHE A 130 1.48 -20.04 2.96
CA PHE A 130 1.45 -18.59 3.15
C PHE A 130 2.88 -18.03 3.23
N ASP A 131 3.19 -16.98 2.47
CA ASP A 131 4.48 -16.29 2.55
C ASP A 131 4.45 -15.27 3.69
N ASP A 132 5.34 -15.41 4.67
CA ASP A 132 5.49 -14.38 5.70
C ASP A 132 6.15 -13.10 5.15
N VAL A 133 6.83 -13.18 4.00
CA VAL A 133 7.39 -12.02 3.31
C VAL A 133 6.37 -11.49 2.30
N PRO A 134 5.89 -10.25 2.45
CA PRO A 134 4.97 -9.67 1.48
C PRO A 134 5.71 -9.39 0.16
N PHE A 135 5.03 -9.59 -0.97
CA PHE A 135 5.59 -9.26 -2.28
C PHE A 135 5.21 -7.86 -2.75
N ALA A 136 4.21 -7.23 -2.13
CA ALA A 136 3.77 -5.88 -2.45
C ALA A 136 3.32 -5.10 -1.21
N ALA A 137 3.44 -3.77 -1.28
CA ALA A 137 2.85 -2.84 -0.33
C ALA A 137 1.52 -2.31 -0.87
N ALA A 138 0.54 -2.13 0.00
CA ALA A 138 -0.71 -1.44 -0.29
C ALA A 138 -0.76 -0.10 0.48
N SER A 139 -1.71 0.77 0.15
CA SER A 139 -1.88 2.10 0.75
C SER A 139 -1.80 2.06 2.30
N ILE A 140 -2.62 1.22 2.93
CA ILE A 140 -2.71 1.09 4.41
C ILE A 140 -2.36 -0.32 4.91
N GLY A 141 -1.65 -1.11 4.10
CA GLY A 141 -1.38 -2.53 4.40
C GLY A 141 -0.28 -3.11 3.53
N GLN A 142 -0.22 -4.43 3.48
CA GLN A 142 0.72 -5.19 2.66
C GLN A 142 0.08 -6.45 2.09
N VAL A 143 0.64 -6.98 1.01
CA VAL A 143 0.08 -8.12 0.28
C VAL A 143 1.05 -9.28 0.32
N HIS A 144 0.55 -10.41 0.81
CA HIS A 144 1.25 -11.68 0.90
C HIS A 144 0.77 -12.64 -0.18
N ALA A 145 1.68 -13.51 -0.63
CA ALA A 145 1.29 -14.63 -1.46
C ALA A 145 0.83 -15.77 -0.57
N ALA A 146 -0.18 -16.53 -1.01
CA ALA A 146 -0.62 -17.75 -0.35
C ALA A 146 -1.21 -18.73 -1.37
N ILE A 147 -1.40 -19.97 -0.96
CA ILE A 147 -2.07 -21.03 -1.72
C ILE A 147 -3.27 -21.50 -0.93
N VAL A 148 -4.43 -21.60 -1.59
CA VAL A 148 -5.65 -22.17 -1.01
C VAL A 148 -6.04 -23.46 -1.72
N ASP A 149 -6.75 -24.30 -0.99
CA ASP A 149 -7.31 -25.55 -1.50
C ASP A 149 -8.77 -25.33 -1.95
N LEU A 150 -9.03 -25.42 -3.25
CA LEU A 150 -10.37 -25.32 -3.84
C LEU A 150 -11.29 -26.51 -3.51
N ALA A 151 -10.74 -27.63 -3.02
CA ALA A 151 -11.54 -28.75 -2.54
C ALA A 151 -12.22 -28.46 -1.19
N GLN A 152 -11.75 -27.45 -0.46
CA GLN A 152 -12.37 -26.97 0.77
C GLN A 152 -13.47 -25.96 0.49
N ASP A 153 -14.37 -25.77 1.48
CA ASP A 153 -15.33 -24.67 1.42
C ASP A 153 -14.62 -23.32 1.59
N LEU A 154 -14.65 -22.53 0.53
CA LEU A 154 -14.08 -21.18 0.47
C LEU A 154 -15.14 -20.08 0.56
N GLY A 155 -16.42 -20.43 0.69
CA GLY A 155 -17.55 -19.48 0.65
C GLY A 155 -17.79 -18.88 -0.74
N LEU A 156 -17.39 -19.59 -1.80
CA LEU A 156 -17.52 -19.15 -3.18
C LEU A 156 -18.90 -19.48 -3.75
N SER A 157 -19.37 -18.68 -4.71
CA SER A 157 -20.50 -19.07 -5.55
C SER A 157 -20.11 -20.28 -6.43
N ALA A 158 -21.08 -21.09 -6.85
CA ALA A 158 -20.81 -22.23 -7.73
C ALA A 158 -20.13 -21.81 -9.05
N PHE A 159 -20.52 -20.64 -9.59
CA PHE A 159 -19.92 -20.07 -10.79
C PHE A 159 -18.45 -19.68 -10.57
N ASP A 160 -18.16 -18.99 -9.47
CA ASP A 160 -16.79 -18.58 -9.13
C ASP A 160 -15.90 -19.79 -8.86
N HIS A 161 -16.42 -20.78 -8.14
CA HIS A 161 -15.71 -22.02 -7.86
C HIS A 161 -15.32 -22.74 -9.14
N GLN A 162 -16.27 -22.96 -10.06
CA GLN A 162 -15.99 -23.60 -11.34
C GLN A 162 -14.98 -22.82 -12.19
N ARG A 163 -15.09 -21.48 -12.23
CA ARG A 163 -14.16 -20.61 -12.95
C ARG A 163 -12.74 -20.74 -12.40
N LEU A 164 -12.59 -20.72 -11.07
CA LEU A 164 -11.31 -20.82 -10.39
C LEU A 164 -10.67 -22.20 -10.55
N VAL A 165 -11.44 -23.30 -10.47
CA VAL A 165 -10.94 -24.66 -10.75
C VAL A 165 -10.35 -24.73 -12.17
N HIS A 166 -11.07 -24.19 -13.15
CA HIS A 166 -10.60 -24.18 -14.53
C HIS A 166 -9.33 -23.32 -14.73
N ARG A 167 -9.18 -22.20 -13.99
CA ARG A 167 -7.93 -21.42 -14.01
C ARG A 167 -6.79 -22.12 -13.29
N ALA A 168 -7.04 -22.72 -12.12
CA ALA A 168 -6.04 -23.45 -11.35
C ALA A 168 -5.41 -24.59 -12.15
N ALA A 169 -6.19 -25.29 -12.97
CA ALA A 169 -5.71 -26.34 -13.87
C ALA A 169 -4.77 -25.82 -14.99
N ARG A 170 -4.86 -24.54 -15.37
CA ARG A 170 -4.03 -23.92 -16.43
C ARG A 170 -2.79 -23.23 -15.90
N LEU A 171 -2.69 -23.02 -14.59
CA LEU A 171 -1.55 -22.36 -13.98
C LEU A 171 -0.33 -23.29 -13.98
N PRO A 172 0.86 -22.77 -14.33
CA PRO A 172 2.07 -23.58 -14.32
C PRO A 172 2.46 -23.91 -12.88
N PRO A 173 3.14 -25.05 -12.62
CA PRO A 173 3.46 -25.51 -11.26
C PRO A 173 4.17 -24.47 -10.40
N GLN A 174 5.08 -23.68 -10.96
CA GLN A 174 5.80 -22.62 -10.24
C GLN A 174 4.90 -21.50 -9.70
N ALA A 175 3.71 -21.29 -10.27
CA ALA A 175 2.76 -20.31 -9.76
C ALA A 175 2.08 -20.80 -8.48
N LYS A 176 2.04 -22.12 -8.25
CA LYS A 176 1.43 -22.80 -7.09
C LYS A 176 2.40 -22.99 -5.92
N VAL A 177 3.54 -22.30 -5.95
CA VAL A 177 4.56 -22.35 -4.89
C VAL A 177 4.74 -20.95 -4.33
N VAL A 178 4.91 -20.86 -3.01
CA VAL A 178 5.02 -19.60 -2.27
C VAL A 178 6.18 -19.70 -1.27
N GLY A 179 7.00 -18.64 -1.17
CA GLY A 179 8.19 -18.57 -0.32
C GLY A 179 9.44 -19.29 -0.86
N GLN A 180 10.60 -19.02 -0.24
CA GLN A 180 11.85 -19.78 -0.41
C GLN A 180 11.89 -21.06 0.45
N SER A 181 10.89 -21.25 1.32
CA SER A 181 10.79 -22.38 2.24
C SER A 181 9.45 -23.07 2.05
N ALA A 182 9.40 -23.91 1.03
CA ALA A 182 8.57 -25.09 1.04
C ALA A 182 9.46 -26.17 0.44
N ALA A 183 9.61 -27.31 1.12
CA ALA A 183 9.85 -28.53 0.37
C ALA A 183 8.84 -28.50 -0.77
N ALA A 184 9.32 -28.55 -2.02
CA ALA A 184 8.43 -28.55 -3.17
C ALA A 184 7.30 -29.55 -2.88
N PRO A 185 6.03 -29.21 -3.17
CA PRO A 185 4.95 -30.15 -2.96
C PRO A 185 5.37 -31.50 -3.53
N ASN A 186 5.22 -32.54 -2.72
CA ASN A 186 5.68 -33.88 -3.08
C ASN A 186 5.09 -34.18 -4.47
N PRO A 187 5.90 -34.49 -5.50
CA PRO A 187 5.45 -34.52 -6.91
C PRO A 187 4.32 -35.50 -7.22
N THR A 188 3.88 -36.27 -6.22
CA THR A 188 2.77 -37.22 -6.26
C THR A 188 1.42 -36.65 -5.79
N GLU A 189 1.35 -35.47 -5.16
CA GLU A 189 0.06 -34.86 -4.79
C GLU A 189 -0.55 -34.08 -5.97
N PRO A 190 -1.80 -34.36 -6.38
CA PRO A 190 -2.43 -33.67 -7.50
C PRO A 190 -2.75 -32.22 -7.12
N THR A 191 -1.92 -31.26 -7.55
CA THR A 191 -2.07 -29.82 -7.23
C THR A 191 -3.14 -29.09 -8.06
N ASP A 192 -4.00 -29.81 -8.78
CA ASP A 192 -4.99 -29.23 -9.71
C ASP A 192 -6.03 -28.37 -9.00
N HIS A 193 -6.28 -28.63 -7.72
CA HIS A 193 -7.19 -27.87 -6.86
C HIS A 193 -6.51 -26.74 -6.08
N TRP A 194 -5.19 -26.55 -6.22
CA TRP A 194 -4.48 -25.47 -5.54
C TRP A 194 -4.55 -24.18 -6.34
N LEU A 195 -5.03 -23.12 -5.69
CA LEU A 195 -5.14 -21.80 -6.27
C LEU A 195 -4.20 -20.80 -5.57
N PRO A 196 -3.33 -20.12 -6.32
CA PRO A 196 -2.58 -18.98 -5.80
C PRO A 196 -3.50 -17.80 -5.50
N VAL A 197 -3.32 -17.23 -4.33
CA VAL A 197 -4.10 -16.07 -3.85
C VAL A 197 -3.18 -14.95 -3.35
N ALA A 198 -3.71 -13.75 -3.37
CA ALA A 198 -3.10 -12.56 -2.78
C ALA A 198 -3.86 -12.20 -1.50
N VAL A 199 -3.16 -12.16 -0.38
CA VAL A 199 -3.72 -11.85 0.94
C VAL A 199 -3.27 -10.46 1.36
N LYS A 200 -4.18 -9.50 1.28
CA LYS A 200 -3.95 -8.12 1.72
C LYS A 200 -4.27 -7.99 3.20
N VAL A 201 -3.27 -7.59 3.99
CA VAL A 201 -3.37 -7.44 5.45
C VAL A 201 -3.18 -5.97 5.82
N GLN A 202 -4.15 -5.41 6.54
CA GLN A 202 -4.14 -4.03 7.00
C GLN A 202 -3.11 -3.81 8.13
N TYR A 203 -2.51 -2.62 8.19
CA TYR A 203 -1.67 -2.22 9.32
C TYR A 203 -2.50 -1.97 10.61
N PRO A 204 -2.11 -2.55 11.77
CA PRO A 204 -2.78 -2.37 13.05
C PRO A 204 -2.90 -0.92 13.44
N GLY A 205 -4.11 -0.52 13.85
CA GLY A 205 -4.41 0.83 14.32
C GLY A 205 -4.39 1.89 13.22
N VAL A 206 -4.33 1.52 11.93
CA VAL A 206 -4.37 2.51 10.84
C VAL A 206 -5.72 3.23 10.79
N ALA A 207 -6.83 2.52 10.93
CA ALA A 207 -8.17 3.12 10.98
C ALA A 207 -8.30 4.19 12.07
N ASP A 208 -7.77 3.90 13.27
CA ASP A 208 -7.82 4.81 14.43
C ASP A 208 -6.90 6.03 14.33
N SER A 209 -6.04 6.08 13.32
CA SER A 209 -4.97 7.06 13.22
C SER A 209 -4.97 7.89 11.95
N ILE A 210 -5.75 7.53 10.92
CA ILE A 210 -5.89 8.31 9.67
C ILE A 210 -6.11 9.78 9.95
N SER A 211 -7.05 10.10 10.85
CA SER A 211 -7.36 11.49 11.17
C SER A 211 -6.15 12.25 11.72
N ASN A 212 -5.46 11.66 12.69
CA ASN A 212 -4.29 12.27 13.31
C ASN A 212 -3.11 12.36 12.34
N ASP A 213 -2.91 11.33 11.50
CA ASP A 213 -1.86 11.33 10.49
C ASP A 213 -2.12 12.44 9.46
N LEU A 214 -3.37 12.62 9.00
CA LEU A 214 -3.71 13.68 8.06
C LEU A 214 -3.57 15.09 8.68
N ASP A 215 -3.94 15.26 9.94
CA ASP A 215 -3.78 16.53 10.65
C ASP A 215 -2.29 16.87 10.83
N GLN A 216 -1.46 15.88 11.15
CA GLN A 216 0.00 16.06 11.20
C GLN A 216 0.60 16.38 9.84
N LEU A 217 0.09 15.75 8.78
CA LEU A 217 0.54 16.00 7.41
C LEU A 217 0.24 17.42 7.00
N LYS A 218 -0.96 17.92 7.35
CA LYS A 218 -1.35 19.31 7.17
C LYS A 218 -0.34 20.25 7.82
N SER A 219 -0.08 20.07 9.10
CA SER A 219 0.84 20.92 9.86
C SER A 219 2.24 20.94 9.25
N LEU A 220 2.76 19.77 8.88
CA LEU A 220 4.08 19.62 8.28
C LEU A 220 4.18 20.29 6.91
N LEU A 221 3.15 20.19 6.07
CA LEU A 221 3.11 20.85 4.75
C LEU A 221 2.97 22.38 4.86
N VAL A 222 2.23 22.88 5.84
CA VAL A 222 2.06 24.33 6.08
C VAL A 222 3.35 24.94 6.62
N VAL A 223 3.97 24.32 7.63
CA VAL A 223 5.21 24.83 8.26
C VAL A 223 6.39 24.81 7.29
N SER A 224 6.46 23.81 6.40
CA SER A 224 7.55 23.70 5.42
C SER A 224 7.42 24.66 4.23
N SER A 225 6.32 25.42 4.11
CA SER A 225 6.02 26.27 2.94
C SER A 225 6.13 25.52 1.61
N PHE A 226 5.95 24.19 1.64
CA PHE A 226 6.18 23.30 0.50
C PHE A 226 5.00 23.29 -0.49
N LEU A 227 3.91 23.96 -0.13
CA LEU A 227 2.70 24.04 -0.93
C LEU A 227 2.59 25.39 -1.66
N PRO A 228 2.18 25.38 -2.94
CA PRO A 228 1.89 26.59 -3.69
C PRO A 228 0.75 27.40 -3.07
N LYS A 229 0.82 28.73 -3.19
CA LYS A 229 -0.30 29.61 -2.83
C LYS A 229 -1.49 29.31 -3.75
N GLY A 230 -2.67 29.07 -3.17
CA GLY A 230 -3.91 28.78 -3.91
C GLY A 230 -4.37 27.31 -3.94
N LEU A 231 -3.62 26.40 -3.31
CA LEU A 231 -4.04 25.00 -3.17
C LEU A 231 -5.13 24.86 -2.08
N TYR A 232 -6.24 24.20 -2.38
CA TYR A 232 -7.32 23.92 -1.41
C TYR A 232 -6.95 22.74 -0.49
N LEU A 233 -5.88 22.89 0.29
CA LEU A 233 -5.35 21.82 1.15
C LEU A 233 -6.42 21.22 2.07
N ASP A 234 -7.29 22.05 2.66
CA ASP A 234 -8.34 21.59 3.55
C ASP A 234 -9.34 20.67 2.86
N LYS A 235 -9.72 20.98 1.62
CA LYS A 235 -10.63 20.14 0.83
C LYS A 235 -9.95 18.83 0.43
N THR A 236 -8.68 18.90 0.00
CA THR A 236 -7.90 17.71 -0.34
C THR A 236 -7.72 16.80 0.87
N ILE A 237 -7.43 17.35 2.05
CA ILE A 237 -7.31 16.58 3.29
C ILE A 237 -8.64 15.98 3.72
N ALA A 238 -9.75 16.71 3.61
CA ALA A 238 -11.07 16.18 3.90
C ALA A 238 -11.46 15.03 2.94
N ALA A 239 -11.11 15.14 1.65
CA ALA A 239 -11.30 14.07 0.67
C ALA A 239 -10.41 12.86 1.01
N ALA A 240 -9.12 13.08 1.27
CA ALA A 240 -8.18 12.02 1.65
C ALA A 240 -8.63 11.28 2.91
N ARG A 241 -9.20 11.99 3.89
CA ARG A 241 -9.76 11.40 5.11
C ARG A 241 -10.89 10.43 4.81
N ARG A 242 -11.85 10.83 3.97
CA ARG A 242 -12.96 9.95 3.57
C ARG A 242 -12.48 8.74 2.80
N GLU A 243 -11.59 8.95 1.83
CA GLU A 243 -11.07 7.87 1.01
C GLU A 243 -10.27 6.86 1.82
N LEU A 244 -9.37 7.32 2.71
CA LEU A 244 -8.59 6.43 3.56
C LEU A 244 -9.47 5.70 4.58
N ALA A 245 -10.53 6.35 5.09
CA ALA A 245 -11.51 5.69 5.94
C ALA A 245 -12.23 4.56 5.17
N TRP A 246 -12.62 4.79 3.92
CA TRP A 246 -13.19 3.76 3.06
C TRP A 246 -12.21 2.63 2.74
N GLU A 247 -10.92 2.91 2.61
CA GLU A 247 -9.89 1.89 2.44
C GLU A 247 -9.69 1.02 3.69
N THR A 248 -10.18 1.44 4.87
CA THR A 248 -10.02 0.64 6.10
C THR A 248 -11.03 -0.49 6.25
N ASP A 249 -12.08 -0.49 5.44
CA ASP A 249 -13.09 -1.53 5.43
C ASP A 249 -12.93 -2.42 4.21
N TYR A 250 -12.24 -3.54 4.39
CA TYR A 250 -12.00 -4.48 3.31
C TYR A 250 -13.24 -5.28 2.90
N GLN A 251 -14.31 -5.29 3.69
CA GLN A 251 -15.59 -5.88 3.24
C GLN A 251 -16.22 -5.02 2.15
N ARG A 252 -16.26 -3.70 2.34
CA ARG A 252 -16.69 -2.76 1.31
C ARG A 252 -15.86 -2.91 0.04
N GLU A 253 -14.55 -3.11 0.16
CA GLU A 253 -13.69 -3.34 -1.01
C GLU A 253 -14.01 -4.68 -1.71
N ALA A 254 -14.26 -5.75 -0.95
CA ALA A 254 -14.71 -7.02 -1.51
C ALA A 254 -16.03 -6.89 -2.29
N GLU A 255 -16.98 -6.12 -1.76
CA GLU A 255 -18.25 -5.81 -2.43
C GLU A 255 -18.02 -5.04 -3.74
N CYS A 256 -17.15 -4.02 -3.72
CA CYS A 256 -16.76 -3.31 -4.93
C CYS A 256 -16.15 -4.27 -5.97
N ILE A 257 -15.27 -5.18 -5.56
CA ILE A 257 -14.69 -6.20 -6.46
C ILE A 257 -15.80 -7.04 -7.08
N HIS A 258 -16.76 -7.50 -6.27
CA HIS A 258 -17.88 -8.31 -6.76
C HIS A 258 -18.76 -7.55 -7.77
N GLN A 259 -18.99 -6.26 -7.54
CA GLN A 259 -19.70 -5.38 -8.48
C GLN A 259 -18.92 -5.23 -9.79
N PHE A 260 -17.61 -4.98 -9.72
CA PHE A 260 -16.76 -4.89 -10.92
C PHE A 260 -16.69 -6.21 -11.69
N GLN A 261 -16.67 -7.36 -11.01
CA GLN A 261 -16.76 -8.67 -11.66
C GLN A 261 -18.06 -8.84 -12.45
N ALA A 262 -19.18 -8.32 -11.93
CA ALA A 262 -20.46 -8.38 -12.63
C ALA A 262 -20.50 -7.43 -13.83
N LEU A 263 -19.98 -6.21 -13.68
CA LEU A 263 -19.95 -5.19 -14.74
C LEU A 263 -19.03 -5.54 -15.90
N LEU A 264 -17.89 -6.19 -15.61
CA LEU A 264 -16.85 -6.52 -16.59
C LEU A 264 -16.86 -8.01 -16.99
N ARG A 265 -17.97 -8.73 -16.73
CA ARG A 265 -18.04 -10.18 -16.95
C ARG A 265 -17.78 -10.58 -18.41
N ASP A 266 -18.37 -9.83 -19.33
CA ASP A 266 -18.39 -10.16 -20.76
C ASP A 266 -17.32 -9.36 -21.55
N ASP A 267 -16.52 -8.57 -20.85
CA ASP A 267 -15.45 -7.79 -21.45
C ASP A 267 -14.19 -8.68 -21.63
N PRO A 268 -13.69 -8.87 -22.86
CA PRO A 268 -12.55 -9.75 -23.11
C PRO A 268 -11.21 -9.16 -22.66
N ASP A 269 -11.12 -7.84 -22.47
CA ASP A 269 -9.87 -7.14 -22.18
C ASP A 269 -9.62 -6.99 -20.67
N PHE A 270 -10.69 -7.04 -19.87
CA PHE A 270 -10.60 -6.91 -18.42
C PHE A 270 -10.80 -8.23 -17.66
N VAL A 271 -10.01 -8.39 -16.61
CA VAL A 271 -10.17 -9.49 -15.66
C VAL A 271 -10.17 -8.96 -14.24
N VAL A 272 -11.21 -9.31 -13.49
CA VAL A 272 -11.35 -8.93 -12.08
C VAL A 272 -11.17 -10.17 -11.20
N PRO A 273 -10.25 -10.16 -10.23
CA PRO A 273 -9.95 -11.32 -9.39
C PRO A 273 -11.15 -11.70 -8.51
N THR A 274 -11.34 -13.00 -8.25
CA THR A 274 -12.35 -13.46 -7.28
C THR A 274 -11.90 -13.19 -5.86
N VAL A 275 -12.80 -12.68 -5.02
CA VAL A 275 -12.62 -12.68 -3.56
C VAL A 275 -12.76 -14.09 -3.01
N ILE A 276 -11.97 -14.47 -2.01
CA ILE A 276 -12.08 -15.72 -1.26
C ILE A 276 -12.72 -15.41 0.11
N PRO A 277 -14.05 -15.54 0.27
CA PRO A 277 -14.74 -15.05 1.47
C PRO A 277 -14.29 -15.73 2.77
N ALA A 278 -14.02 -17.04 2.72
CA ALA A 278 -13.58 -17.80 3.90
C ALA A 278 -12.25 -17.32 4.53
N LEU A 279 -11.45 -16.55 3.79
CA LEU A 279 -10.18 -15.97 4.23
C LEU A 279 -10.18 -14.44 4.14
N SER A 280 -11.37 -13.83 4.17
CA SER A 280 -11.55 -12.38 4.14
C SER A 280 -12.35 -11.89 5.36
N SER A 281 -12.02 -10.70 5.82
CA SER A 281 -12.59 -10.02 6.99
C SER A 281 -12.55 -8.50 6.77
N HIS A 282 -12.82 -7.71 7.82
CA HIS A 282 -12.70 -6.25 7.75
C HIS A 282 -11.26 -5.74 7.54
N ARG A 283 -10.24 -6.52 7.93
CA ARG A 283 -8.82 -6.12 7.86
C ARG A 283 -7.92 -7.07 7.08
N VAL A 284 -8.48 -8.19 6.60
CA VAL A 284 -7.80 -9.14 5.72
C VAL A 284 -8.66 -9.32 4.48
N LEU A 285 -8.10 -9.15 3.29
CA LEU A 285 -8.79 -9.39 2.03
C LEU A 285 -8.00 -10.39 1.21
N THR A 286 -8.62 -11.51 0.88
CA THR A 286 -7.98 -12.55 0.07
C THR A 286 -8.64 -12.59 -1.30
N THR A 287 -7.84 -12.53 -2.36
CA THR A 287 -8.32 -12.61 -3.74
C THR A 287 -7.52 -13.62 -4.54
N GLU A 288 -8.07 -14.10 -5.65
CA GLU A 288 -7.31 -14.75 -6.70
C GLU A 288 -6.06 -13.93 -7.05
N ARG A 289 -4.92 -14.60 -7.17
CA ARG A 289 -3.68 -13.96 -7.59
C ARG A 289 -3.62 -13.92 -9.11
N LEU A 290 -3.63 -12.71 -9.66
CA LEU A 290 -3.37 -12.47 -11.07
C LEU A 290 -1.90 -12.12 -11.28
N TYR A 291 -1.37 -12.49 -12.44
CA TYR A 291 0.01 -12.25 -12.84
C TYR A 291 0.02 -11.38 -14.08
N GLY A 292 0.91 -10.39 -14.11
CA GLY A 292 1.03 -9.45 -15.21
C GLY A 292 2.04 -8.36 -14.91
N TYR A 293 2.15 -7.42 -15.83
CA TYR A 293 3.00 -6.25 -15.69
C TYR A 293 2.25 -5.11 -14.99
N HIS A 294 2.97 -4.34 -14.17
CA HIS A 294 2.38 -3.16 -13.53
C HIS A 294 2.17 -2.06 -14.58
N LEU A 295 1.08 -1.31 -14.53
CA LEU A 295 0.78 -0.27 -15.53
C LEU A 295 1.93 0.75 -15.69
N ALA A 296 2.64 1.06 -14.60
CA ALA A 296 3.83 1.93 -14.66
C ALA A 296 4.96 1.39 -15.55
N SER A 297 5.08 0.07 -15.73
CA SER A 297 6.05 -0.54 -16.65
C SER A 297 5.60 -0.54 -18.10
N VAL A 298 4.32 -0.26 -18.39
CA VAL A 298 3.80 -0.18 -19.77
C VAL A 298 4.47 0.96 -20.54
N ALA A 299 4.90 2.03 -19.86
CA ALA A 299 5.67 3.11 -20.48
C ALA A 299 6.94 2.62 -21.19
N GLU A 300 7.55 1.53 -20.71
CA GLU A 300 8.79 0.94 -21.24
C GLU A 300 8.54 -0.14 -22.32
N MET A 301 7.28 -0.48 -22.59
CA MET A 301 6.89 -1.47 -23.60
C MET A 301 6.88 -0.89 -25.02
N ASP A 302 6.66 -1.75 -26.01
CA ASP A 302 6.53 -1.35 -27.40
C ASP A 302 5.28 -0.47 -27.62
N GLN A 303 5.37 0.42 -28.61
CA GLN A 303 4.31 1.41 -28.90
C GLN A 303 2.93 0.77 -29.15
N PRO A 304 2.80 -0.33 -29.93
CA PRO A 304 1.51 -1.01 -30.11
C PRO A 304 0.85 -1.44 -28.78
N THR A 305 1.62 -2.04 -27.87
CA THR A 305 1.12 -2.43 -26.54
C THR A 305 0.63 -1.22 -25.74
N ARG A 306 1.37 -0.10 -25.78
CA ARG A 306 0.95 1.14 -25.09
C ARG A 306 -0.34 1.71 -25.63
N ASP A 307 -0.52 1.70 -26.95
CA ASP A 307 -1.72 2.22 -27.60
C ASP A 307 -2.94 1.34 -27.32
N TRP A 308 -2.76 0.01 -27.31
CA TRP A 308 -3.80 -0.92 -26.90
C TRP A 308 -4.24 -0.68 -25.44
N VAL A 309 -3.31 -0.64 -24.48
CA VAL A 309 -3.65 -0.36 -23.06
C VAL A 309 -4.35 0.99 -22.86
N ARG A 310 -4.08 1.98 -23.72
CA ARG A 310 -4.74 3.30 -23.65
C ARG A 310 -6.16 3.31 -24.24
N THR A 311 -6.46 2.36 -25.13
CA THR A 311 -7.73 2.33 -25.87
C THR A 311 -8.75 1.35 -25.28
N CYS A 312 -8.30 0.38 -24.49
CA CYS A 312 -9.16 -0.43 -23.61
C CYS A 312 -9.75 0.38 -22.45
#